data_AF-A0A7X7C036-F1
#
_entry.id   AF-A0A7X7C036-F1
#
_cell.length_a   1.000
_cell.length_b   1.000
_cell.length_c   1.000
_cell.angle_alpha   90.00
_cell.angle_beta   90.00
_cell.angle_gamma   90.00
#
_symmetry.space_group_name_H-M   'P 1'
#
loop_
_entity.id
_entity.type
_entity.pdbx_description
1 polymer ?
#
loop_
_entity_poly.entity_id
_entity_poly.type
_entity_poly.pdbx_seq_one_letter_code
_entity_poly.pdbx_strand_id
1 'polypeptide(L)'
;LGYEISYLSDEKISILFNGTFNFGTAVKQIVKSKNYDLKSGKEITFNNFFDKSSAAQKKLSILLQNAAKEQQKIDFEAEGKELYFKASNAVILYYPLDDSVIYPIHLYLPVEEIRDIINR
;
A
#
# COMPACT_ATOMS: atom_id res chain seq x y z
N LEU A 1 11.35 0.12 -17.02
CA LEU A 1 11.06 -0.23 -15.62
C LEU A 1 12.07 0.49 -14.76
N GLY A 2 11.61 1.35 -13.86
CA GLY A 2 12.45 2.01 -12.86
C GLY A 2 12.19 1.42 -11.48
N TYR A 3 13.04 1.77 -10.53
CA TYR A 3 12.84 1.45 -9.12
C TYR A 3 13.26 2.61 -8.23
N GLU A 4 12.66 2.68 -7.04
CA GLU A 4 12.89 3.65 -5.97
C GLU A 4 13.02 2.90 -4.65
N ILE A 5 14.04 3.20 -3.84
CA ILE A 5 14.05 2.81 -2.42
C ILE A 5 13.19 3.84 -1.69
N SER A 6 11.94 3.49 -1.38
CA SER A 6 10.97 4.42 -0.77
C SER A 6 11.16 4.56 0.74
N TYR A 7 11.80 3.57 1.37
CA TYR A 7 12.17 3.59 2.77
C TYR A 7 13.37 2.68 3.04
N LEU A 8 14.27 3.15 3.91
CA LEU A 8 15.41 2.38 4.39
C LEU A 8 15.70 2.74 5.85
N SER A 9 15.78 1.73 6.70
CA SER A 9 16.28 1.80 8.07
C SER A 9 17.07 0.53 8.39
N ASP A 10 17.64 0.46 9.59
CA ASP A 10 18.31 -0.75 10.08
C ASP A 10 17.37 -1.96 10.21
N GLU A 11 16.05 -1.72 10.26
CA GLU A 11 15.05 -2.78 10.44
C GLU A 11 14.34 -3.18 9.15
N LYS A 12 14.15 -2.25 8.22
CA LYS A 12 13.26 -2.47 7.07
C LYS A 12 13.77 -1.76 5.84
N ILE A 13 13.57 -2.39 4.69
CA ILE A 13 13.71 -1.78 3.37
C ILE A 13 12.38 -1.87 2.63
N SER A 14 12.03 -0.81 1.91
CA SER A 14 10.88 -0.76 1.01
C SER A 14 11.33 -0.28 -0.36
N ILE A 15 10.96 -1.02 -1.39
CA ILE A 15 11.34 -0.80 -2.77
C ILE A 15 10.06 -0.70 -3.61
N LEU A 16 9.93 0.38 -4.35
CA LEU A 16 8.89 0.57 -5.35
C LEU A 16 9.47 0.29 -6.73
N PHE A 17 8.75 -0.50 -7.52
CA PHE A 17 9.00 -0.71 -8.93
C PHE A 17 7.93 0.01 -9.72
N ASN A 18 8.34 0.82 -10.69
CA ASN A 18 7.43 1.54 -11.56
C ASN A 18 7.66 1.16 -13.03
N GLY A 19 6.56 1.08 -13.76
CA GLY A 19 6.57 0.81 -15.18
C GLY A 19 5.27 1.26 -15.81
N THR A 20 5.24 1.20 -17.13
CA THR A 20 4.04 1.42 -17.92
C THR A 20 3.81 0.19 -18.77
N PHE A 21 2.55 -0.17 -18.95
CA PHE A 21 2.15 -1.25 -19.83
C PHE A 21 1.11 -0.73 -20.81
N ASN A 22 1.32 -1.03 -22.09
CA ASN A 22 0.41 -0.64 -23.16
C ASN A 22 -0.60 -1.77 -23.36
N PHE A 23 -1.88 -1.45 -23.25
CA PHE A 23 -2.98 -2.38 -23.52
C PHE A 23 -3.88 -1.77 -24.59
N GLY A 24 -3.66 -2.17 -25.85
CA GLY A 24 -4.30 -1.55 -27.00
C GLY A 24 -3.90 -0.08 -27.14
N THR A 25 -4.87 0.83 -27.13
CA THR A 25 -4.65 2.29 -27.19
C THR A 25 -4.42 2.93 -25.82
N ALA A 26 -4.58 2.19 -24.72
CA ALA A 26 -4.41 2.70 -23.36
C ALA A 26 -3.01 2.41 -22.83
N VAL A 27 -2.46 3.35 -22.06
CA VAL A 27 -1.23 3.16 -21.26
C VAL A 27 -1.62 3.15 -19.80
N LYS A 28 -1.38 2.03 -19.10
CA LYS A 28 -1.58 1.92 -17.65
C LYS A 28 -0.23 1.99 -16.94
N GLN A 29 -0.14 2.75 -15.85
CA GLN A 29 1.01 2.70 -14.96
C GLN A 29 0.90 1.46 -14.07
N ILE A 30 1.98 0.69 -13.98
CA ILE A 30 2.12 -0.43 -13.06
C ILE A 30 3.06 0.01 -11.94
N VAL A 31 2.58 -0.07 -10.70
CA VAL A 31 3.41 0.09 -9.51
C VAL A 31 3.35 -1.20 -8.71
N LYS A 32 4.53 -1.73 -8.38
CA LYS A 32 4.72 -2.89 -7.50
C LYS A 32 5.61 -2.51 -6.33
N SER A 33 5.43 -3.19 -5.21
CA SER A 33 6.18 -2.97 -3.99
C SER A 33 6.83 -4.26 -3.50
N LYS A 34 8.02 -4.13 -2.93
CA LYS A 34 8.69 -5.17 -2.15
C LYS A 34 9.21 -4.58 -0.86
N ASN A 35 8.87 -5.22 0.25
CA ASN A 35 9.28 -4.77 1.57
C ASN A 35 9.87 -5.95 2.32
N TYR A 36 10.97 -5.72 3.01
CA TYR A 36 11.62 -6.77 3.78
C TYR A 36 11.91 -6.28 5.19
N ASP A 37 11.60 -7.14 6.16
CA ASP A 37 12.15 -7.04 7.51
C ASP A 37 13.59 -7.57 7.46
N LEU A 38 14.56 -6.70 7.73
CA LEU A 38 15.98 -7.01 7.59
C LEU A 38 16.51 -7.92 8.71
N LYS A 39 15.79 -8.02 9.83
CA LYS A 39 16.17 -8.88 10.96
C LYS A 39 15.79 -10.34 10.70
N SER A 40 14.59 -10.57 10.17
CA SER A 40 14.04 -11.90 9.91
C SER A 40 14.20 -12.37 8.48
N GLY A 41 14.52 -11.46 7.55
CA GLY A 41 14.60 -11.73 6.10
C GLY A 41 13.24 -11.98 5.44
N LYS A 42 12.13 -11.79 6.16
CA LYS A 42 10.78 -12.06 5.64
C LYS A 42 10.23 -10.88 4.85
N GLU A 43 9.48 -11.18 3.79
CA GLU A 43 8.75 -10.17 3.03
C GLU A 43 7.55 -9.66 3.83
N ILE A 44 7.41 -8.33 3.92
CA ILE A 44 6.26 -7.65 4.50
C ILE A 44 5.31 -7.27 3.35
N THR A 45 4.06 -7.72 3.44
CA THR A 45 3.01 -7.52 2.45
C THR A 45 1.77 -6.97 3.13
N PHE A 46 0.83 -6.43 2.35
CA PHE A 46 -0.48 -6.03 2.88
C PHE A 46 -1.16 -7.15 3.70
N ASN A 47 -1.06 -8.39 3.23
CA ASN A 47 -1.74 -9.55 3.80
C ASN A 47 -1.14 -10.06 5.12
N ASN A 48 0.10 -9.71 5.44
CA ASN A 48 0.79 -10.17 6.65
C ASN A 48 1.19 -9.05 7.61
N PHE A 49 1.09 -7.78 7.20
CA PHE A 49 1.45 -6.62 8.01
C PHE A 49 0.39 -6.26 9.05
N PHE A 50 -0.89 -6.44 8.73
CA PHE A 50 -2.00 -6.12 9.64
C PHE A 50 -2.46 -7.35 10.42
N ASP A 51 -2.83 -7.14 11.69
CA ASP A 51 -3.44 -8.17 12.54
C ASP A 51 -4.77 -8.63 11.93
N LYS A 52 -4.98 -9.96 11.87
CA LYS A 52 -6.16 -10.61 11.29
C LYS A 52 -7.34 -10.69 12.25
N SER A 53 -7.19 -10.23 13.49
CA SER A 53 -8.30 -10.14 14.44
C SER A 53 -9.44 -9.29 13.88
N SER A 54 -10.69 -9.68 14.18
CA SER A 54 -11.88 -8.97 13.68
C SER A 54 -11.88 -7.48 14.06
N ALA A 55 -11.40 -7.16 15.27
CA ALA A 55 -11.27 -5.78 15.74
C ALA A 55 -10.26 -4.98 14.90
N ALA A 56 -9.07 -5.53 14.64
CA ALA A 56 -8.05 -4.88 13.83
C ALA A 56 -8.51 -4.68 12.38
N GLN A 57 -9.14 -5.69 11.78
CA GLN A 57 -9.66 -5.62 10.42
C GLN A 57 -10.79 -4.59 10.29
N LYS A 58 -11.68 -4.48 11.29
CA LYS A 58 -12.72 -3.44 11.32
C LYS A 58 -12.10 -2.04 11.39
N LYS A 59 -11.10 -1.83 12.25
CA LYS A 59 -10.40 -0.54 12.35
C LYS A 59 -9.66 -0.20 11.06
N LEU A 60 -8.94 -1.16 10.47
CA LEU A 60 -8.27 -0.99 9.18
C LEU A 60 -9.25 -0.57 8.08
N SER A 61 -10.40 -1.22 7.99
CA SER A 61 -11.44 -0.87 7.01
C SER A 61 -11.92 0.58 7.17
N ILE A 62 -12.18 1.03 8.40
CA ILE A 62 -12.58 2.42 8.67
C ILE A 62 -11.48 3.40 8.27
N LEU A 63 -10.21 3.11 8.62
CA LEU A 63 -9.09 3.98 8.28
C LEU A 63 -8.90 4.11 6.76
N LEU A 64 -9.00 3.00 6.03
CA LEU A 64 -8.89 3.02 4.56
C LEU A 64 -10.04 3.79 3.91
N GLN A 65 -11.27 3.61 4.41
CA GLN A 65 -12.42 4.35 3.92
C GLN A 65 -12.29 5.85 4.18
N ASN A 66 -11.86 6.24 5.38
CA ASN A 66 -11.65 7.65 5.71
C ASN A 66 -10.52 8.26 4.86
N ALA A 67 -9.38 7.56 4.74
CA ALA A 67 -8.27 8.02 3.91
C ALA A 67 -8.67 8.16 2.44
N ALA A 68 -9.44 7.24 1.87
CA ALA A 68 -9.94 7.33 0.50
C ALA A 68 -10.89 8.54 0.32
N LYS A 69 -11.81 8.75 1.27
CA LYS A 69 -12.74 9.89 1.23
C LYS A 69 -12.04 11.23 1.36
N GLU A 70 -11.06 11.33 2.25
CA GLU A 70 -10.34 12.57 2.48
C GLU A 70 -9.36 12.90 1.34
N GLN A 71 -8.58 11.92 0.89
CA GLN A 71 -7.49 12.14 -0.07
C GLN A 71 -7.97 12.12 -1.52
N GLN A 72 -9.02 11.33 -1.83
CA GLN A 72 -9.45 11.06 -3.20
C GLN A 72 -10.93 11.37 -3.45
N LYS A 73 -11.72 11.62 -2.39
CA LYS A 73 -13.17 11.87 -2.47
C LYS A 73 -13.95 10.71 -3.10
N ILE A 74 -13.48 9.48 -2.89
CA ILE A 74 -14.12 8.24 -3.35
C ILE A 74 -14.29 7.25 -2.19
N ASP A 75 -15.15 6.26 -2.36
CA ASP A 75 -15.18 5.09 -1.49
C ASP A 75 -13.98 4.16 -1.78
N PHE A 76 -13.47 3.50 -0.75
CA PHE A 76 -12.41 2.52 -0.90
C PHE A 76 -12.96 1.21 -1.46
N GLU A 77 -12.82 1.05 -2.77
CA GLU A 77 -13.05 -0.19 -3.51
C GLU A 77 -11.80 -0.55 -4.29
N ALA A 78 -11.23 -1.72 -4.01
CA ALA A 78 -9.87 -2.04 -4.41
C ALA A 78 -9.72 -3.48 -4.88
N GLU A 79 -9.16 -3.63 -6.07
CA GLU A 79 -8.52 -4.87 -6.53
C GLU A 79 -7.01 -4.77 -6.35
N GLY A 80 -6.39 -5.87 -5.87
CA GLY A 80 -4.94 -5.96 -5.71
C GLY A 80 -4.35 -4.89 -4.79
N LYS A 81 -4.37 -5.14 -3.47
CA LYS A 81 -3.79 -4.23 -2.48
C LYS A 81 -2.31 -4.54 -2.29
N GLU A 82 -1.50 -3.50 -2.32
CA GLU A 82 -0.09 -3.55 -2.00
C GLU A 82 0.22 -2.60 -0.85
N LEU A 83 1.35 -2.85 -0.21
CA LEU A 83 1.84 -2.08 0.92
C LEU A 83 3.26 -1.65 0.60
N TYR A 84 3.59 -0.39 0.88
CA TYR A 84 4.97 0.04 0.96
C TYR A 84 5.16 1.03 2.09
N PHE A 85 6.42 1.33 2.43
CA PHE A 85 6.75 2.30 3.48
C PHE A 85 7.36 3.55 2.86
N LYS A 86 6.97 4.71 3.40
CA LYS A 86 7.53 6.01 3.00
C LYS A 86 7.43 7.00 4.16
N ALA A 87 8.58 7.56 4.55
CA ALA A 87 8.70 8.37 5.77
C ALA A 87 8.05 7.66 6.98
N SER A 88 7.17 8.33 7.73
CA SER A 88 6.48 7.78 8.90
C SER A 88 5.13 7.11 8.57
N ASN A 89 4.92 6.67 7.32
CA ASN A 89 3.66 6.09 6.87
C ASN A 89 3.81 4.67 6.36
N ALA A 90 2.79 3.85 6.64
CA ALA A 90 2.44 2.69 5.84
C ALA A 90 1.52 3.17 4.71
N VAL A 91 1.89 2.92 3.46
CA VAL A 91 1.13 3.39 2.31
C VAL A 91 0.48 2.23 1.60
N ILE A 92 -0.86 2.29 1.52
CA ILE A 92 -1.64 1.27 0.82
C ILE A 92 -1.80 1.71 -0.63
N LEU A 93 -1.29 0.89 -1.53
CA LEU A 93 -1.39 1.07 -2.97
C LEU A 93 -2.47 0.16 -3.51
N TYR A 94 -3.37 0.69 -4.33
CA TYR A 94 -4.39 -0.12 -5.01
C TYR A 94 -4.86 0.51 -6.31
N TYR A 95 -5.46 -0.31 -7.17
CA TYR A 95 -6.20 0.16 -8.33
C TYR A 95 -7.69 0.14 -7.99
N PRO A 96 -8.42 1.26 -8.20
CA PRO A 96 -9.87 1.27 -8.15
C PRO A 96 -10.46 0.24 -9.12
N LEU A 97 -11.69 -0.18 -8.85
CA LEU A 97 -12.46 -1.03 -9.78
C LEU A 97 -12.81 -0.32 -11.10
N ASP A 98 -12.65 1.00 -11.15
CA ASP A 98 -12.81 1.79 -12.37
C ASP A 98 -11.61 1.60 -13.31
N ASP A 99 -11.84 0.86 -14.39
CA ASP A 99 -10.85 0.55 -15.40
C ASP A 99 -10.32 1.76 -16.17
N SER A 100 -10.99 2.92 -16.10
CA SER A 100 -10.51 4.18 -16.66
C SER A 100 -9.33 4.77 -15.89
N VAL A 101 -9.12 4.31 -14.65
CA VAL A 101 -8.02 4.77 -13.81
C VAL A 101 -6.71 4.16 -14.29
N ILE A 102 -5.82 5.03 -14.79
CA ILE A 102 -4.51 4.66 -15.33
C ILE A 102 -3.37 4.77 -14.29
N TYR A 103 -3.64 5.34 -13.12
CA TYR A 103 -2.70 5.55 -12.02
C TYR A 103 -3.19 4.87 -10.74
N PRO A 104 -2.35 4.13 -9.99
CA PRO A 104 -2.77 3.60 -8.70
C PRO A 104 -3.03 4.71 -7.69
N ILE A 105 -3.90 4.44 -6.73
CA ILE A 105 -4.15 5.30 -5.58
C ILE A 105 -3.22 4.90 -4.45
N HIS A 106 -2.68 5.91 -3.77
CA HIS A 106 -1.81 5.76 -2.61
C HIS A 106 -2.51 6.36 -1.39
N LEU A 107 -2.87 5.53 -0.41
CA LEU A 107 -3.45 5.96 0.85
C LEU A 107 -2.39 5.94 1.95
N TYR A 108 -2.07 7.12 2.45
CA TYR A 108 -1.07 7.28 3.52
C TYR A 108 -1.73 7.05 4.88
N LEU A 109 -1.25 6.04 5.61
CA LEU A 109 -1.64 5.77 6.99
C LEU A 109 -0.44 6.03 7.90
N PRO A 110 -0.51 7.03 8.80
CA PRO A 110 0.56 7.27 9.77
C PRO A 110 0.79 6.04 10.63
N VAL A 111 2.05 5.60 10.75
CA VAL A 111 2.37 4.35 11.49
C VAL A 111 1.88 4.43 12.93
N GLU A 112 1.96 5.59 13.57
CA GLU A 112 1.47 5.84 14.93
C GLU A 112 0.00 5.47 15.12
N GLU A 113 -0.85 5.76 14.13
CA GLU A 113 -2.31 5.55 14.22
C GLU A 113 -2.71 4.07 14.04
N ILE A 114 -1.83 3.29 13.41
CA ILE A 114 -2.05 1.88 13.10
C ILE A 114 -1.23 0.92 13.98
N ARG A 115 -0.44 1.42 14.95
CA ARG A 115 0.45 0.60 15.80
C ARG A 115 -0.25 -0.55 16.53
N ASP A 116 -1.51 -0.38 16.88
CA ASP A 116 -2.35 -1.35 17.59
C ASP A 116 -2.99 -2.41 16.67
N ILE A 117 -2.90 -2.24 15.35
CA ILE A 117 -3.46 -3.15 14.35
C ILE A 117 -2.40 -3.77 13.42
N ILE A 118 -1.12 -3.57 13.73
CA ILE A 118 0.01 -4.21 13.04
C ILE A 118 0.26 -5.59 13.68
N ASN A 119 0.44 -6.59 12.83
CA ASN A 119 0.86 -7.93 13.22
C ASN A 119 2.34 -7.91 13.61
N ARG A 120 2.65 -8.28 14.86
CA ARG A 120 4.01 -8.27 15.43
C ARG A 120 4.67 -9.64 15.35
#